data_AF-A0A4Z2FGQ8-F1
#
_entry.id   AF-A0A4Z2FGQ8-F1
#
_cell.length_a   1.000
_cell.length_b   1.000
_cell.length_c   1.000
_cell.angle_alpha   90.00
_cell.angle_beta   90.00
_cell.angle_gamma   90.00
#
_symmetry.space_group_name_H-M   'P 1'
#
loop_
_entity.id
_entity.type
_entity.pdbx_description
1 polymer ?
#
loop_
_entity_poly.entity_id
_entity_poly.type
_entity_poly.pdbx_seq_one_letter_code
_entity_poly.pdbx_strand_id
1 'polypeptide(L)'
;MVVLMVYAHQSSGSLNAADKEAAVEALKDQGCTVDVSDLYAIESKATATAEENTGSCSGTAVCRTASCTTGASRFWLLRSSGLLSEARGAMLEGRRTRLQGVLEEKPLSFPPSACFDGQKGFQLKPEVHEPHAAMRTD
;
A
#
# COMPACT_ATOMS: atom_id res chain seq x y z
N MET A 1 -8.38 16.61 -2.14
CA MET A 1 -8.45 15.13 -2.16
C MET A 1 -8.24 14.61 -0.74
N VAL A 2 -8.93 13.55 -0.32
CA VAL A 2 -8.76 12.96 1.01
C VAL A 2 -7.89 11.70 0.91
N VAL A 3 -6.87 11.59 1.75
CA VAL A 3 -5.98 10.42 1.86
C VAL A 3 -6.04 9.87 3.28
N LEU A 4 -6.37 8.60 3.40
CA LEU A 4 -6.25 7.86 4.65
C LEU A 4 -4.91 7.12 4.67
N MET A 5 -4.06 7.40 5.64
CA MET A 5 -2.82 6.69 5.89
C MET A 5 -2.97 5.78 7.10
N VAL A 6 -2.93 4.46 6.86
CA VAL A 6 -2.91 3.47 7.93
C VAL A 6 -1.46 3.17 8.31
N TYR A 7 -1.10 3.43 9.56
CA TYR A 7 0.25 3.22 10.08
C TYR A 7 0.23 2.11 11.15
N ALA A 8 1.10 1.12 10.98
CA ALA A 8 1.10 -0.09 11.78
C ALA A 8 2.51 -0.41 12.30
N HIS A 9 3.11 0.51 13.05
CA HIS A 9 4.39 0.24 13.70
C HIS A 9 4.53 0.92 15.06
N GLN A 10 4.93 0.17 16.08
CA GLN A 10 4.89 0.58 17.48
C GLN A 10 5.93 1.65 17.88
N SER A 11 6.99 1.86 17.10
CA SER A 11 8.10 2.74 17.47
C SER A 11 8.11 4.03 16.64
N SER A 12 8.08 5.17 17.33
CA SER A 12 8.18 6.51 16.74
C SER A 12 9.58 6.86 16.20
N GLY A 13 10.64 6.21 16.69
CA GLY A 13 12.00 6.37 16.16
C GLY A 13 12.34 5.44 14.99
N SER A 14 11.34 4.77 14.42
CA SER A 14 11.55 3.78 13.36
C SER A 14 11.63 4.42 11.97
N LEU A 15 12.22 3.69 11.02
CA LEU A 15 12.20 4.10 9.61
C LEU A 15 10.77 4.23 9.08
N ASN A 16 9.83 3.40 9.55
CA ASN A 16 8.43 3.48 9.16
C ASN A 16 7.74 4.75 9.70
N ALA A 17 8.13 5.22 10.89
CA ALA A 17 7.64 6.47 11.43
C ALA A 17 8.13 7.67 10.61
N ALA A 18 9.43 7.69 10.27
CA ALA A 18 10.00 8.70 9.38
C ALA A 18 9.36 8.66 7.99
N ASP A 19 9.10 7.46 7.46
CA ASP A 19 8.42 7.24 6.17
C ASP A 19 6.98 7.77 6.17
N LYS A 20 6.24 7.52 7.26
CA LYS A 20 4.90 8.06 7.47
C LYS A 20 4.93 9.59 7.50
N GLU A 21 5.82 10.19 8.29
CA GLU A 21 5.94 11.64 8.42
C GLU A 21 6.28 12.31 7.09
N ALA A 22 7.28 11.79 6.38
CA ALA A 22 7.68 12.27 5.06
C ALA A 22 6.53 12.20 4.04
N ALA A 23 5.67 11.17 4.11
CA ALA A 23 4.51 11.06 3.23
C ALA A 23 3.38 12.02 3.59
N VAL A 24 3.10 12.20 4.89
CA VAL A 24 2.07 13.14 5.35
C VAL A 24 2.44 14.55 4.91
N GLU A 25 3.70 14.94 5.06
CA GLU A 25 4.24 16.21 4.59
C GLU A 25 4.05 16.36 3.06
N ALA A 26 4.61 15.44 2.27
CA ALA A 26 4.56 15.52 0.81
C ALA A 26 3.13 15.55 0.24
N LEU A 27 2.18 14.84 0.87
CA LEU A 27 0.78 14.85 0.43
C LEU A 27 0.04 16.13 0.84
N LYS A 28 0.33 16.68 2.02
CA LYS A 28 -0.22 17.97 2.44
C LYS A 28 0.27 19.12 1.56
N ASP A 29 1.54 19.09 1.14
CA ASP A 29 2.11 20.07 0.21
C ASP A 29 1.40 20.08 -1.15
N GLN A 30 0.82 18.95 -1.55
CA GLN A 30 -0.01 18.81 -2.76
C GLN A 30 -1.47 19.26 -2.54
N GLY A 31 -1.83 19.79 -1.37
CA GLY A 31 -3.19 20.19 -1.03
C GLY A 31 -4.12 19.02 -0.66
N CYS A 32 -3.56 17.86 -0.26
CA CYS A 32 -4.36 16.73 0.22
C CYS A 32 -4.72 16.89 1.70
N THR A 33 -5.95 16.51 2.06
CA THR A 33 -6.34 16.29 3.46
C THR A 33 -5.90 14.89 3.85
N VAL A 34 -4.96 14.78 4.80
CA VAL A 34 -4.38 13.50 5.21
C VAL A 34 -4.82 13.15 6.63
N ASP A 35 -5.53 12.04 6.75
CA ASP A 35 -5.92 11.44 8.04
C ASP A 35 -5.02 10.24 8.34
N VAL A 36 -4.53 10.14 9.57
CA VAL A 36 -3.61 9.06 9.99
C VAL A 36 -4.31 8.16 10.99
N SER A 37 -4.48 6.89 10.63
CA SER A 37 -4.90 5.82 11.54
C SER A 37 -3.67 5.05 12.02
N ASP A 38 -3.11 5.47 13.16
CA ASP A 38 -2.04 4.76 13.84
C ASP A 38 -2.62 3.62 14.68
N LEU A 39 -2.54 2.39 14.16
CA LEU A 39 -3.16 1.21 14.76
C LEU A 39 -2.64 0.90 16.16
N TYR A 40 -1.39 1.25 16.46
CA TYR A 40 -0.79 1.04 17.78
C TYR A 40 -1.19 2.13 18.76
N ALA A 41 -1.29 3.38 18.31
CA ALA A 41 -1.73 4.49 19.16
C ALA A 41 -3.23 4.41 19.52
N ILE A 42 -4.06 3.81 18.66
CA ILE A 42 -5.50 3.65 18.91
C ILE A 42 -5.87 2.28 19.51
N GLU A 43 -4.88 1.47 19.90
CA GLU A 43 -5.08 0.12 20.47
C GLU A 43 -6.07 -0.72 19.63
N SER A 44 -5.93 -0.66 18.30
CA SER A 44 -6.88 -1.27 17.37
C SER A 44 -7.06 -2.76 17.66
N LYS A 45 -8.31 -3.20 17.83
CA LYS A 45 -8.65 -4.63 17.94
C LYS A 45 -8.47 -5.29 16.57
N ALA A 46 -7.51 -6.21 16.45
CA ALA A 46 -7.26 -6.95 15.21
C ALA A 46 -8.15 -8.19 15.05
N THR A 47 -8.92 -8.54 16.08
CA THR A 47 -9.75 -9.73 16.14
C THR A 47 -11.19 -9.39 15.78
N ALA A 48 -11.66 -9.93 14.66
CA ALA A 48 -13.06 -9.82 14.27
C ALA A 48 -13.95 -10.52 15.30
N THR A 49 -14.98 -9.83 15.79
CA THR A 49 -15.89 -10.35 16.83
C THR A 49 -17.35 -10.07 16.47
N ALA A 50 -18.27 -10.88 16.98
CA ALA A 50 -19.70 -10.75 16.69
C ALA A 50 -20.29 -9.37 17.07
N GLU A 51 -19.61 -8.64 17.94
CA GLU A 51 -19.95 -7.27 18.39
C GLU A 51 -19.81 -6.20 17.28
N GLU A 52 -19.19 -6.52 16.14
CA GLU A 52 -18.90 -5.56 15.05
C GLU A 52 -20.05 -5.42 14.03
N ASN A 53 -21.09 -6.26 14.11
CA ASN A 53 -22.18 -6.29 13.13
C ASN A 53 -23.32 -5.34 13.53
N THR A 54 -23.18 -4.04 13.27
CA THR A 54 -24.24 -3.04 13.57
C THR A 54 -24.73 -2.20 12.37
N GLY A 55 -24.40 -2.55 11.10
CA GLY A 55 -24.87 -1.73 9.96
C GLY A 55 -24.81 -2.36 8.56
N SER A 56 -25.36 -1.61 7.59
CA SER A 56 -25.33 -1.90 6.15
C SER A 56 -24.13 -1.20 5.49
N CYS A 57 -23.31 -1.94 4.73
CA CYS A 57 -22.11 -1.42 4.08
C CYS A 57 -22.38 -1.05 2.62
N SER A 58 -22.21 0.22 2.23
CA SER A 58 -22.15 0.63 0.82
C SER A 58 -20.70 0.75 0.37
N GLY A 59 -20.31 0.06 -0.70
CA GLY A 59 -18.95 0.11 -1.22
C GLY A 59 -18.66 1.36 -2.05
N THR A 60 -17.55 2.04 -1.77
CA THR A 60 -16.98 3.09 -2.63
C THR A 60 -15.68 2.58 -3.26
N ALA A 61 -15.34 3.08 -4.46
CA ALA A 61 -14.06 2.79 -5.08
C ALA A 61 -12.91 3.40 -4.25
N VAL A 62 -11.89 2.60 -3.91
CA VAL A 62 -10.73 3.02 -3.12
C VAL A 62 -9.46 2.64 -3.87
N CYS A 63 -8.65 3.62 -4.24
CA CYS A 63 -7.29 3.40 -4.72
C CYS A 63 -6.39 3.07 -3.52
N ARG A 64 -5.67 1.94 -3.59
CA ARG A 64 -4.82 1.45 -2.49
C ARG A 64 -3.37 1.42 -2.94
N THR A 65 -2.49 1.98 -2.11
CA THR A 65 -1.03 1.91 -2.28
C THR A 65 -0.44 1.37 -0.99
N ALA A 66 0.46 0.38 -1.09
CA ALA A 66 1.16 -0.19 0.06
C ALA A 66 2.63 0.25 0.07
N SER A 67 3.13 0.65 1.25
CA SER A 67 4.55 0.85 1.54
C SER A 67 4.95 -0.19 2.59
N CYS A 68 5.98 -0.99 2.32
CA CYS A 68 6.43 -2.02 3.25
C CYS A 68 7.96 -2.08 3.32
N THR A 69 8.49 -2.27 4.53
CA THR A 69 9.91 -2.54 4.76
C THR A 69 10.09 -4.01 5.07
N THR A 70 10.91 -4.72 4.29
CA THR A 70 11.23 -6.14 4.52
C THR A 70 12.62 -6.32 5.12
N GLY A 71 12.73 -7.20 6.11
CA GLY A 71 14.02 -7.60 6.69
C GLY A 71 14.73 -8.63 5.81
N ALA A 72 15.21 -8.25 4.63
CA ALA A 72 16.01 -9.14 3.78
C ALA A 72 17.51 -9.08 4.13
N SER A 73 18.24 -10.18 3.90
CA SER A 73 19.66 -10.44 4.23
C SER A 73 20.67 -9.36 3.78
N ARG A 74 20.31 -8.46 2.85
CA ARG A 74 21.09 -7.24 2.53
C ARG A 74 21.21 -6.26 3.70
N PHE A 75 20.38 -6.42 4.75
CA PHE A 75 20.38 -5.60 5.97
C PHE A 75 21.56 -5.89 6.91
N TRP A 76 22.10 -7.13 6.93
CA TRP A 76 23.26 -7.44 7.77
C TRP A 76 24.57 -6.81 7.26
N LEU A 77 24.75 -6.72 5.93
CA LEU A 77 25.88 -6.00 5.32
C LEU A 77 25.82 -4.48 5.57
N LEU A 78 24.64 -3.93 5.83
CA LEU A 78 24.42 -2.49 6.06
C LEU A 78 24.51 -2.08 7.55
N ARG A 79 24.69 -3.05 8.47
CA ARG A 79 24.92 -2.73 9.89
C ARG A 79 26.32 -2.19 10.19
N SER A 80 27.28 -2.34 9.28
CA SER A 80 28.70 -2.07 9.56
C SER A 80 29.26 -0.81 8.90
N SER A 81 28.46 0.02 8.24
CA SER A 81 28.99 1.17 7.50
C SER A 81 28.10 2.42 7.62
N GLY A 82 28.75 3.59 7.77
CA GLY A 82 28.13 4.92 7.80
C GLY A 82 27.29 5.30 6.58
N LEU A 83 27.25 4.43 5.56
CA LEU A 83 26.36 4.46 4.39
C LEU A 83 24.87 4.32 4.74
N LEU A 84 24.52 3.88 5.96
CA LEU A 84 23.15 3.65 6.40
C LEU A 84 22.32 4.95 6.51
N SER A 85 22.90 6.07 6.95
CA SER A 85 22.14 7.32 7.14
C SER A 85 21.82 7.99 5.80
N GLU A 86 22.83 8.09 4.92
CA GLU A 86 22.65 8.65 3.58
C GLU A 86 21.71 7.80 2.73
N ALA A 87 21.86 6.46 2.75
CA ALA A 87 20.95 5.57 2.02
C ALA A 87 19.50 5.65 2.54
N ARG A 88 19.30 5.79 3.85
CA ARG A 88 17.95 6.01 4.44
C ARG A 88 17.38 7.35 4.02
N GLY A 89 18.18 8.42 4.03
CA GLY A 89 17.78 9.74 3.55
C GLY A 89 17.38 9.70 2.08
N ALA A 90 18.22 9.12 1.21
CA ALA A 90 17.93 8.96 -0.21
C ALA A 90 16.66 8.13 -0.47
N MET A 91 16.41 7.09 0.33
CA MET A 91 15.18 6.29 0.24
C MET A 91 13.94 7.13 0.56
N LEU A 92 13.98 7.93 1.64
CA LEU A 92 12.87 8.81 2.03
C LEU A 92 12.62 9.89 0.97
N GLU A 93 13.69 10.52 0.45
CA GLU A 93 13.57 11.50 -0.63
C GLU A 93 13.02 10.92 -1.93
N GLY A 94 13.50 9.73 -2.32
CA GLY A 94 12.97 9.02 -3.49
C GLY A 94 11.48 8.73 -3.35
N ARG A 95 11.03 8.37 -2.15
CA ARG A 95 9.60 8.15 -1.89
C ARG A 95 8.79 9.44 -1.86
N ARG A 96 9.31 10.54 -1.27
CA ARG A 96 8.68 11.87 -1.33
C ARG A 96 8.45 12.29 -2.78
N THR A 97 9.49 12.11 -3.62
CA THR A 97 9.42 12.42 -5.06
C THR A 97 8.33 11.61 -5.74
N ARG A 98 8.26 10.30 -5.48
CA ARG A 98 7.20 9.45 -6.04
C ARG A 98 5.80 9.90 -5.60
N LEU A 99 5.64 10.29 -4.33
CA LEU A 99 4.35 10.72 -3.79
C LEU A 99 3.79 11.98 -4.47
N GLN A 100 4.62 12.78 -5.14
CA GLN A 100 4.17 13.93 -5.91
C GLN A 100 3.37 13.56 -7.16
N GLY A 101 3.61 12.37 -7.74
CA GLY A 101 2.92 11.87 -8.94
C GLY A 101 2.00 10.68 -8.68
N VAL A 102 1.86 10.24 -7.42
CA VAL A 102 1.24 8.95 -7.08
C VAL A 102 -0.22 8.80 -7.54
N LEU A 103 -0.93 9.92 -7.70
CA LEU A 103 -2.32 9.93 -8.13
C LEU A 103 -2.49 9.76 -9.64
N GLU A 104 -1.45 10.13 -10.38
CA GLU A 104 -1.39 10.05 -11.83
C GLU A 104 -0.72 8.75 -12.30
N GLU A 105 -0.13 7.99 -11.37
CA GLU A 105 0.44 6.67 -11.64
C GLU A 105 -0.63 5.72 -12.18
N LYS A 106 -0.30 5.03 -13.27
CA LYS A 106 -1.12 3.96 -13.82
C LYS A 106 -1.24 2.83 -12.78
N PRO A 107 -2.44 2.47 -12.30
CA PRO A 107 -2.61 1.37 -11.37
C PRO A 107 -2.17 0.04 -11.97
N LEU A 108 -1.87 -0.93 -11.09
CA LEU A 108 -1.67 -2.31 -11.51
C LEU A 108 -2.92 -2.83 -12.23
N SER A 109 -2.71 -3.50 -13.35
CA SER A 109 -3.78 -4.10 -14.13
C SER A 109 -4.18 -5.44 -13.52
N PHE A 110 -5.47 -5.60 -13.20
CA PHE A 110 -6.04 -6.86 -12.76
C PHE A 110 -7.12 -7.30 -13.75
N PRO A 111 -7.32 -8.62 -13.96
CA PRO A 111 -8.45 -9.12 -14.74
C PRO A 111 -9.76 -8.57 -14.17
N PRO A 112 -10.59 -7.88 -14.99
CA PRO A 112 -11.89 -7.41 -14.53
C PRO A 112 -12.77 -8.56 -14.04
N SER A 113 -13.69 -8.29 -13.12
CA SER A 113 -14.65 -9.28 -12.62
C SER A 113 -15.49 -9.90 -13.75
N ALA A 114 -15.74 -9.15 -14.83
CA ALA A 114 -16.45 -9.62 -16.03
C ALA A 114 -15.77 -10.80 -16.73
N CYS A 115 -14.47 -11.03 -16.48
CA CYS A 115 -13.73 -12.18 -16.99
C CYS A 115 -14.08 -13.48 -16.26
N PHE A 116 -14.76 -13.41 -15.12
CA PHE A 116 -15.11 -14.58 -14.30
C PHE A 116 -16.60 -14.90 -14.40
N ASP A 117 -16.92 -16.18 -14.36
CA ASP A 117 -18.28 -16.70 -14.35
C ASP A 117 -18.74 -16.95 -12.90
N GLY A 118 -19.55 -16.04 -12.38
CA GLY A 118 -20.10 -16.16 -11.02
C GLY A 118 -21.03 -17.36 -10.81
N GLN A 119 -21.61 -17.92 -11.88
CA GLN A 119 -22.48 -19.11 -11.79
C GLN A 119 -21.67 -20.41 -11.84
N LYS A 120 -20.47 -20.40 -12.42
CA LYS A 120 -19.55 -21.55 -12.48
C LYS A 120 -18.45 -21.46 -11.43
N GLY A 121 -18.78 -21.00 -10.22
CA GLY A 121 -17.83 -20.97 -9.11
C GLY A 121 -16.68 -19.99 -9.31
N PHE A 122 -16.91 -18.85 -9.98
CA PHE A 122 -15.91 -17.79 -10.23
C PHE A 122 -14.71 -18.24 -11.06
N GLN A 123 -14.89 -19.22 -11.95
CA GLN A 123 -13.87 -19.60 -12.91
C GLN A 123 -13.74 -18.57 -14.03
N LEU A 124 -12.55 -18.47 -14.63
CA LEU A 124 -12.33 -17.61 -15.80
C LEU A 124 -13.17 -18.12 -16.98
N LYS A 125 -13.86 -17.22 -17.68
CA LYS A 125 -14.65 -17.57 -18.87
C LYS A 125 -13.73 -18.13 -19.96
N PRO A 126 -14.16 -19.17 -20.71
CA PRO A 126 -13.35 -19.80 -21.75
C PRO A 126 -12.96 -18.82 -22.88
N GLU A 127 -13.81 -17.83 -23.16
CA GLU A 127 -13.55 -16.73 -24.12
C GLU A 127 -12.33 -15.86 -23.73
N VAL A 128 -11.97 -15.84 -22.44
CA VAL A 128 -10.79 -15.11 -21.92
C VAL A 128 -9.54 -16.00 -21.91
N HIS A 129 -9.69 -17.32 -22.10
CA HIS A 129 -8.58 -18.27 -22.11
C HIS A 129 -7.80 -18.23 -23.45
N GLU A 130 -8.49 -18.01 -24.57
CA GLU A 130 -7.88 -18.10 -25.92
C GLU A 130 -6.89 -17.00 -26.32
N PRO A 131 -6.92 -15.74 -25.83
CA PRO A 131 -5.89 -14.76 -26.17
C PRO A 131 -4.57 -14.90 -25.39
N HIS A 132 -4.52 -15.67 -24.29
CA HIS A 132 -3.36 -15.69 -23.38
C HIS A 132 -2.48 -16.94 -23.44
N ALA A 133 -2.85 -17.95 -24.25
CA ALA A 133 -2.01 -19.13 -24.45
C ALA A 133 -0.72 -18.85 -25.25
N ALA A 134 -0.67 -17.74 -26.00
CA ALA A 134 0.46 -17.37 -26.85
C ALA A 134 1.41 -16.31 -26.24
N MET A 135 1.12 -15.74 -25.07
CA MET A 135 1.97 -14.71 -24.46
C MET A 135 2.97 -15.31 -23.47
N ARG A 136 3.82 -16.20 -23.98
CA ARG A 136 5.14 -16.48 -23.42
C ARG A 136 6.15 -16.27 -24.53
N THR A 137 6.62 -15.05 -24.66
CA THR A 137 7.92 -14.78 -25.28
C THR A 137 8.78 -14.13 -24.18
N ASP A 138 9.76 -14.95 -23.79
CA ASP A 138 11.11 -14.67 -23.28
C ASP A 138 11.28 -13.83 -22.01
#